data_AF-A0A376UEA7-F1
#
_entry.id   AF-A0A376UEA7-F1
#
_cell.length_a   1.000
_cell.length_b   1.000
_cell.length_c   1.000
_cell.angle_alpha   90.00
_cell.angle_beta   90.00
_cell.angle_gamma   90.00
#
_symmetry.space_group_name_H-M   'P 1'
#
loop_
_entity.id
_entity.type
_entity.pdbx_description
1 polymer ?
#
loop_
_entity_poly.entity_id
_entity_poly.type
_entity_poly.pdbx_seq_one_letter_code
_entity_poly.pdbx_strand_id
1 'polypeptide(L)' 'MFIGALYPCPLHGISEDDAIASIHRIFKNDAAPEDIAAIVIEPVQGEGGFYASSPAFMQRLRALCDEHGSC' A
#
# COMPACT_ATOMS: atom_id res chain seq x y z
N MET A 1 -6.60 13.44 5.92
CA MET A 1 -7.54 12.31 6.10
C MET A 1 -6.78 11.03 5.80
N PHE A 2 -7.05 9.94 6.51
CA PHE A 2 -6.44 8.64 6.19
C PHE A 2 -7.39 7.79 5.35
N ILE A 3 -6.87 7.14 4.31
CA ILE A 3 -7.59 6.22 3.45
C ILE A 3 -6.91 4.85 3.56
N GLY A 4 -7.69 3.80 3.80
CA GLY A 4 -7.17 2.45 4.00
C GLY A 4 -6.97 1.70 2.68
N ALA A 5 -5.78 1.11 2.50
CA ALA A 5 -5.48 0.17 1.44
C ALA A 5 -5.42 -1.27 1.97
N LEU A 6 -5.49 -2.26 1.07
CA LEU A 6 -5.29 -3.66 1.44
C LEU A 6 -3.82 -3.92 1.79
N TYR A 7 -3.59 -4.77 2.79
CA TYR A 7 -2.28 -5.27 3.16
C TYR A 7 -2.05 -6.66 2.54
N PRO A 8 -0.86 -6.96 1.96
CA PRO A 8 -0.59 -8.27 1.41
C PRO A 8 -0.59 -9.33 2.51
N CYS A 9 -1.51 -10.29 2.42
CA CYS A 9 -1.64 -11.37 3.38
C CYS A 9 -2.07 -12.66 2.66
N PRO A 10 -1.11 -13.52 2.27
CA PRO A 10 -1.40 -14.77 1.58
C PRO A 10 -2.34 -15.70 2.35
N LEU A 11 -2.31 -15.66 3.69
CA LEU A 11 -3.19 -16.43 4.56
C LEU A 11 -4.67 -16.01 4.44
N HIS A 12 -4.91 -14.75 4.09
CA HIS A 12 -6.25 -14.21 3.82
C HIS A 12 -6.56 -14.12 2.32
N GLY A 13 -5.73 -14.73 1.47
CA GLY A 13 -5.91 -14.74 0.02
C GLY A 13 -5.66 -13.38 -0.64
N ILE A 14 -4.96 -12.45 0.03
CA ILE A 14 -4.60 -11.14 -0.53
C ILE A 14 -3.17 -11.21 -1.04
N SER A 15 -2.99 -11.13 -2.35
CA SER A 15 -1.68 -11.07 -2.96
C SER A 15 -1.06 -9.67 -2.87
N GLU A 16 0.24 -9.56 -3.14
CA GLU A 16 0.90 -8.25 -3.29
C GLU A 16 0.30 -7.44 -4.44
N ASP A 17 -0.14 -8.09 -5.50
CA ASP A 17 -0.80 -7.44 -6.63
C ASP A 17 -2.17 -6.89 -6.23
N ASP A 18 -2.92 -7.61 -5.40
CA ASP A 18 -4.19 -7.10 -4.86
C ASP A 18 -3.98 -5.87 -3.98
N ALA A 19 -2.92 -5.89 -3.16
CA ALA A 19 -2.55 -4.75 -2.31
C ALA A 19 -2.20 -3.52 -3.15
N ILE A 20 -1.32 -3.66 -4.15
CA ILE A 20 -0.97 -2.55 -5.06
C ILE A 20 -2.21 -2.09 -5.87
N ALA A 21 -3.02 -3.02 -6.37
CA ALA A 21 -4.24 -2.67 -7.09
C ALA A 21 -5.23 -1.88 -6.23
N SER A 22 -5.28 -2.14 -4.92
CA SER A 22 -6.11 -1.36 -4.00
C SER A 22 -5.65 0.09 -3.89
N ILE A 23 -4.34 0.35 -3.92
CA ILE A 23 -3.78 1.72 -3.92
C ILE A 23 -4.14 2.43 -5.22
N HIS A 24 -4.02 1.77 -6.37
CA HIS A 24 -4.46 2.36 -7.64
C HIS A 24 -5.97 2.65 -7.68
N ARG A 25 -6.80 1.86 -6.99
CA ARG A 25 -8.23 2.16 -6.85
C ARG A 25 -8.46 3.44 -6.04
N ILE A 26 -7.70 3.64 -4.95
CA ILE A 26 -7.73 4.88 -4.16
C ILE A 26 -7.35 6.07 -5.03
N PHE A 27 -6.27 5.94 -5.81
CA PHE A 27 -5.82 6.98 -6.74
C PHE A 27 -6.91 7.41 -7.74
N LYS A 28 -7.78 6.48 -8.13
CA LYS A 28 -8.83 6.71 -9.12
C LYS A 28 -10.14 7.22 -8.50
N ASN A 29 -10.49 6.74 -7.32
CA ASN A 29 -11.84 6.89 -6.78
C ASN A 29 -11.91 7.86 -5.60
N ASP A 30 -10.84 7.97 -4.80
CA ASP A 30 -10.87 8.65 -3.51
C ASP A 30 -9.99 9.90 -3.47
N ALA A 31 -8.75 9.84 -3.98
CA ALA A 31 -7.83 10.97 -4.02
C ALA A 31 -6.76 10.77 -5.11
N ALA A 32 -6.50 11.78 -5.94
CA ALA A 32 -5.43 11.70 -6.95
C ALA A 32 -4.06 11.56 -6.26
N PRO A 33 -3.06 10.92 -6.90
CA PRO A 33 -1.72 10.77 -6.32
C PRO A 33 -1.09 12.10 -5.87
N GLU A 34 -1.29 13.18 -6.63
CA GLU A 34 -0.82 14.53 -6.26
C GLU A 34 -1.47 15.12 -5.00
N ASP A 35 -2.64 14.61 -4.60
CA ASP A 35 -3.35 15.02 -3.39
C ASP A 35 -2.96 14.17 -2.16
N ILE A 36 -2.11 13.14 -2.35
CA ILE A 36 -1.67 12.23 -1.29
C ILE A 36 -0.30 12.66 -0.77
N ALA A 37 -0.27 13.09 0.49
CA ALA A 37 0.96 13.54 1.12
C ALA A 37 1.96 12.42 1.41
N ALA A 38 1.47 11.24 1.81
CA ALA A 38 2.33 10.12 2.19
C ALA A 38 1.56 8.79 2.23
N ILE A 39 2.29 7.69 2.01
CA ILE A 39 1.85 6.33 2.35
C ILE A 39 2.59 5.92 3.62
N VAL A 40 1.83 5.55 4.66
CA VAL A 40 2.37 5.05 5.93
C VAL A 40 2.04 3.58 6.04
N ILE A 41 3.05 2.76 6.29
CA ILE A 41 2.93 1.30 6.39
C ILE A 41 3.78 0.77 7.53
N GLU A 42 3.24 -0.20 8.26
CA GLU A 42 3.99 -1.01 9.22
C GLU A 42 4.68 -2.16 8.46
N PRO A 43 6.03 -2.27 8.50
CA PRO A 43 6.75 -3.37 7.83
C PRO A 43 6.31 -4.75 8.33
N VAL A 44 5.88 -4.82 9.59
CA VAL A 44 5.20 -5.95 10.21
C VAL A 44 3.94 -5.41 10.87
N GLN A 45 2.76 -5.84 10.42
CA GLN A 45 1.50 -5.39 11.00
C GLN A 45 1.34 -5.92 12.43
N GLY A 46 1.35 -5.03 13.44
CA GLY A 46 1.21 -5.43 14.84
C GLY A 46 -0.21 -5.89 15.15
N GLU A 47 -1.15 -4.96 15.17
CA GLU A 47 -2.58 -5.20 15.43
C GLU A 47 -3.25 -6.05 14.34
N GLY A 48 -2.63 -6.18 13.17
CA GLY A 48 -3.14 -6.95 12.04
C GLY A 48 -2.88 -8.46 12.11
N GLY A 49 -2.11 -8.95 13.09
CA GLY A 49 -1.81 -10.39 13.23
C GLY A 49 -0.36 -10.78 12.94
N PHE A 50 0.59 -9.84 13.02
CA PHE A 50 2.03 -10.04 12.84
C PHE A 50 2.43 -10.54 11.44
N TYR A 51 1.79 -10.01 10.41
CA TYR A 51 2.16 -10.28 9.02
C TYR A 51 3.33 -9.38 8.59
N ALA A 52 4.39 -9.99 8.10
CA ALA A 52 5.54 -9.26 7.55
C ALA A 52 5.34 -8.98 6.06
N SER A 53 5.56 -7.73 5.67
CA SER A 53 5.64 -7.34 4.27
C SER A 53 6.89 -7.94 3.64
N SER A 54 6.78 -8.38 2.39
CA SER A 54 7.96 -8.84 1.67
C SER A 54 8.83 -7.62 1.29
N PRO A 55 10.17 -7.79 1.17
CA PRO A 55 11.03 -6.74 0.65
C PRO A 55 10.63 -6.28 -0.77
N ALA A 56 10.12 -7.20 -1.59
CA ALA A 56 9.68 -6.91 -2.95
C ALA A 56 8.46 -5.97 -2.96
N PHE A 57 7.48 -6.23 -2.08
CA PHE A 57 6.32 -5.35 -1.92
C PHE A 57 6.73 -3.94 -1.46
N MET A 58 7.65 -3.84 -0.49
CA MET A 58 8.16 -2.56 0.00
C MET A 58 8.89 -1.78 -1.10
N GLN A 59 9.67 -2.45 -1.96
CA GLN A 59 10.30 -1.84 -3.12
C GLN A 59 9.27 -1.33 -4.14
N ARG A 60 8.20 -2.09 -4.39
CA ARG A 60 7.10 -1.65 -5.25
C ARG A 60 6.37 -0.43 -4.71
N LEU A 61 6.13 -0.35 -3.40
CA LEU A 61 5.55 0.84 -2.77
C LEU A 61 6.46 2.06 -2.93
N ARG A 62 7.78 1.90 -2.76
CA ARG A 62 8.73 2.98 -2.98
C ARG A 62 8.74 3.45 -4.44
N ALA A 63 8.76 2.52 -5.39
CA ALA A 63 8.69 2.86 -6.82
C ALA A 63 7.39 3.60 -7.17
N LEU A 64 6.27 3.21 -6.56
CA LEU A 64 4.97 3.88 -6.74
C LEU A 64 4.98 5.32 -6.21
N CYS A 65 5.60 5.55 -5.06
CA CYS A 65 5.86 6.90 -4.56
C CYS A 65 6.72 7.71 -5.57
N ASP A 66 7.85 7.13 -6.00
CA ASP A 66 8.79 7.78 -6.93
C ASP A 66 8.11 8.17 -8.26
N GLU A 67 7.21 7.34 -8.77
CA GLU A 67 6.49 7.58 -10.03
C GLU A 67 5.56 8.79 -9.97
N HIS A 68 4.85 8.98 -8.84
CA HIS A 68 3.81 9.99 -8.72
C HIS A 68 4.28 11.31 -8.09
N GLY A 69 5.54 11.39 -7.65
CA GLY A 69 6.07 12.55 -6.94
C GLY A 69 5.44 12.75 -5.55
N SER A 70 4.60 11.82 -5.12
CA SER A 70 4.15 11.66 -3.75
C SER A 70 5.16 10.79 -3.01
N CYS A 71 5.66 11.26 -1.86
CA CYS A 71 6.85 10.82 -1.11
C CYS A 71 8.19 11.37 -1.65
#